data_AF-A0A9E5ICP0-F1
#
_entry.id   AF-A0A9E5ICP0-F1
#
_cell.length_a   1.000
_cell.length_b   1.000
_cell.length_c   1.000
_cell.angle_alpha   90.00
_cell.angle_beta   90.00
_cell.angle_gamma   90.00
#
_symmetry.space_group_name_H-M   'P 1'
#
loop_
_entity.id
_entity.type
_entity.pdbx_description
1 polymer ?
#
loop_
_entity_poly.entity_id
_entity_poly.type
_entity_poly.pdbx_seq_one_letter_code
_entity_poly.pdbx_strand_id
1 'polypeptide(L)'
;MSRTSLWRWVLALWALSTLCAIWLRPVTPIDETRYLTVAWEMRLAGDPWLPMLNGAPYSDKPPLLFWLINSGWSMFGVSDVWPR
;
A
#
# COMPACT_ATOMS: atom_id res chain seq x y z
N MET A 1 -17.43 10.26 -34.46
CA MET A 1 -16.50 9.32 -33.77
C MET A 1 -16.91 7.90 -34.09
N SER A 2 -15.98 7.02 -34.45
CA SER A 2 -16.28 5.58 -34.56
C SER A 2 -16.54 4.99 -33.17
N ARG A 3 -17.40 3.97 -33.07
CA ARG A 3 -17.71 3.28 -31.81
C ARG A 3 -16.45 2.79 -31.07
N THR A 4 -15.40 2.42 -31.80
CA THR A 4 -14.10 2.01 -31.24
C THR A 4 -13.32 3.18 -30.63
N SER A 5 -13.41 4.38 -31.20
CA SER A 5 -12.78 5.58 -30.64
C SER A 5 -13.43 6.00 -29.32
N LEU A 6 -14.76 5.85 -29.19
CA LEU A 6 -15.46 6.16 -27.93
C LEU A 6 -14.99 5.25 -26.79
N TRP A 7 -14.88 3.94 -27.03
CA TRP A 7 -14.43 2.98 -26.01
C TRP A 7 -13.02 3.26 -25.50
N ARG A 8 -12.11 3.69 -26.37
CA ARG A 8 -10.76 4.09 -25.96
C ARG A 8 -10.78 5.24 -24.96
N TRP A 9 -11.60 6.25 -25.21
CA TRP A 9 -11.73 7.38 -24.29
C TRP A 9 -12.40 7.00 -22.97
N VAL A 10 -13.42 6.15 -23.02
CA VAL A 10 -14.06 5.62 -21.80
C VAL A 10 -13.05 4.86 -20.94
N LEU A 11 -12.26 3.96 -21.55
CA LEU A 11 -11.23 3.21 -20.84
C LEU A 11 -10.13 4.13 -20.29
N ALA A 12 -9.70 5.13 -21.06
CA ALA A 12 -8.71 6.10 -20.61
C ALA A 12 -9.21 6.93 -19.42
N LEU A 13 -10.46 7.42 -19.47
CA LEU A 13 -11.07 8.17 -18.37
C LEU A 13 -11.26 7.30 -17.13
N TRP A 14 -11.69 6.05 -17.30
CA TRP A 14 -11.82 5.10 -16.19
C TRP A 14 -10.47 4.76 -15.54
N ALA A 15 -9.43 4.55 -16.35
CA ALA A 15 -8.09 4.29 -15.84
C ALA A 15 -7.55 5.53 -15.11
N LEU A 16 -7.71 6.73 -15.68
CA LEU A 16 -7.28 7.98 -15.07
C LEU A 16 -7.99 8.22 -13.73
N SER A 17 -9.31 8.06 -13.66
CA SER A 17 -10.07 8.26 -12.42
C SER A 17 -9.66 7.25 -11.34
N THR A 18 -9.42 5.99 -11.72
CA THR A 18 -8.95 4.94 -10.81
C THR A 18 -7.56 5.26 -10.26
N LEU A 19 -6.63 5.68 -11.12
CA LEU A 19 -5.30 6.10 -10.67
C LEU A 19 -5.37 7.31 -9.74
N CYS A 20 -6.15 8.33 -10.08
CA CYS A 20 -6.36 9.47 -9.19
C CYS A 20 -6.94 9.03 -7.83
N ALA A 21 -7.90 8.12 -7.81
CA ALA A 21 -8.47 7.60 -6.56
C ALA A 21 -7.43 6.85 -5.70
N ILE A 22 -6.52 6.09 -6.34
CA ILE A 22 -5.44 5.39 -5.62
C ILE A 22 -4.44 6.38 -5.01
N TRP A 23 -4.02 7.38 -5.80
CA TRP A 23 -2.94 8.29 -5.44
C TRP A 23 -3.36 9.52 -4.61
N LEU A 24 -4.64 9.85 -4.55
CA LEU A 24 -5.12 11.04 -3.83
C LEU A 24 -5.87 10.69 -2.54
N ARG A 25 -6.31 9.44 -2.34
CA ARG A 25 -6.99 9.07 -1.09
C ARG A 25 -6.02 9.04 0.09
N PRO A 26 -6.44 9.42 1.30
CA PRO A 26 -5.65 9.16 2.49
C PRO A 26 -5.63 7.66 2.81
N VAL A 27 -4.68 7.25 3.65
CA VAL A 27 -4.64 5.90 4.22
C VAL A 27 -5.95 5.63 4.97
N THR A 28 -6.60 4.53 4.65
CA THR A 28 -7.93 4.21 5.19
C THR A 28 -7.84 3.35 6.46
N PRO A 29 -8.47 3.77 7.58
CA PRO A 29 -8.66 2.89 8.72
C PRO A 29 -9.63 1.74 8.37
N ILE A 30 -9.53 0.57 8.98
CA ILE A 30 -8.57 0.15 10.01
C ILE A 30 -7.41 -0.70 9.45
N ASP A 31 -7.59 -1.28 8.27
CA ASP A 31 -6.67 -2.30 7.78
C ASP A 31 -5.37 -1.70 7.25
N GLU A 32 -5.43 -0.62 6.46
CA GLU A 32 -4.22 0.00 5.92
C GLU A 32 -3.37 0.58 7.06
N THR A 33 -3.99 1.29 8.02
CA THR A 33 -3.26 1.80 9.18
C THR A 33 -2.65 0.68 10.01
N ARG A 34 -3.37 -0.43 10.25
CA ARG A 34 -2.83 -1.60 10.96
C ARG A 34 -1.61 -2.18 10.25
N TYR A 35 -1.68 -2.43 8.94
CA TYR A 35 -0.57 -3.04 8.21
C TYR A 35 0.65 -2.12 8.12
N LEU A 36 0.44 -0.81 8.00
CA LEU A 36 1.53 0.16 8.06
C LEU A 36 2.19 0.18 9.43
N THR A 37 1.41 0.13 10.52
CA THR A 37 1.97 0.00 11.87
C THR A 37 2.78 -1.28 12.04
N VAL A 38 2.30 -2.41 11.52
CA VAL A 38 3.05 -3.68 11.59
C VAL A 38 4.37 -3.60 10.84
N ALA A 39 4.34 -3.11 9.59
CA ALA A 39 5.56 -2.94 8.80
C ALA A 39 6.55 -1.97 9.47
N TRP A 40 6.04 -0.90 10.09
CA TRP A 40 6.81 0.08 10.84
C TRP A 40 7.47 -0.53 12.09
N GLU A 41 6.74 -1.29 12.89
CA GLU A 41 7.28 -1.96 14.08
C GLU A 41 8.34 -3.00 13.71
N MET A 42 8.12 -3.80 12.66
CA MET A 42 9.14 -4.72 12.13
C MET A 42 10.42 -3.98 11.74
N ARG A 43 10.28 -2.81 11.10
CA ARG A 43 11.42 -1.97 10.69
C ARG A 43 12.19 -1.43 11.88
N LEU A 44 11.49 -0.94 12.90
CA LEU A 44 12.10 -0.40 14.12
C LEU A 44 12.77 -1.48 14.96
N ALA A 45 12.15 -2.66 15.07
CA ALA A 45 12.72 -3.81 15.76
C ALA A 45 13.95 -4.39 15.03
N GLY A 46 14.08 -4.15 13.73
CA GLY A 46 15.11 -4.78 12.90
C GLY A 46 14.91 -6.27 12.69
N ASP A 47 13.73 -6.79 13.03
CA ASP A 47 13.35 -8.19 12.84
C ASP A 47 12.36 -8.30 11.67
N PRO A 48 12.78 -8.81 10.50
CA PRO A 48 11.90 -8.98 9.36
C PRO A 48 10.97 -10.20 9.51
N TRP A 49 11.13 -11.06 10.51
CA TRP A 49 10.39 -12.33 10.61
C TRP A 49 9.18 -12.25 11.51
N LEU A 50 9.27 -11.49 12.60
CA LEU A 50 8.22 -11.39 13.60
C LEU A 50 7.40 -10.11 13.39
N PRO A 51 6.19 -10.19 12.80
CA PRO A 51 5.32 -9.03 12.73
C PRO A 51 4.84 -8.67 14.14
N MET A 52 4.87 -7.39 14.47
CA MET A 52 4.42 -6.87 15.76
C MET A 52 3.35 -5.80 15.51
N LEU A 53 2.35 -5.74 16.39
CA LEU A 53 1.33 -4.70 16.40
C LEU A 53 1.14 -4.20 17.82
N ASN A 54 1.46 -2.93 18.06
CA ASN A 54 1.41 -2.29 19.37
C ASN A 54 2.18 -3.09 20.44
N GLY A 55 3.35 -3.64 20.08
CA GLY A 55 4.20 -4.38 21.00
C GLY A 55 3.81 -5.86 21.23
N ALA A 56 2.74 -6.35 20.59
CA ALA A 56 2.35 -7.77 20.64
C ALA A 56 2.64 -8.48 19.30
N PRO A 57 2.99 -9.77 19.31
CA PRO A 57 3.12 -10.55 18.07
C PRO A 57 1.83 -10.54 17.24
N TYR A 58 1.95 -10.24 15.96
CA TYR A 58 0.86 -10.20 14.99
C TYR A 58 0.98 -11.39 14.01
N SER A 59 0.22 -12.45 14.26
CA SER A 59 0.31 -13.72 13.50
C SER A 59 -0.82 -13.93 12.49
N ASP A 60 -1.70 -12.94 12.29
CA ASP A 60 -2.88 -13.09 11.41
C ASP A 60 -2.52 -13.16 9.92
N LYS A 61 -1.34 -12.64 9.54
CA LYS A 61 -0.85 -12.57 8.15
C LYS A 61 0.63 -12.96 8.08
N PRO A 62 1.05 -13.68 7.02
CA PRO A 62 2.46 -13.94 6.77
C PRO A 62 3.22 -12.64 6.44
N PRO A 63 4.55 -12.61 6.63
CA PRO A 63 5.34 -11.37 6.61
C PRO A 63 5.55 -10.76 5.22
N LEU A 64 5.19 -11.46 4.13
CA LEU A 64 5.43 -11.03 2.76
C LEU A 64 4.91 -9.61 2.46
N LEU A 65 3.70 -9.28 2.94
CA LEU A 65 3.16 -7.94 2.76
C LEU A 65 4.07 -6.89 3.38
N PHE A 66 4.47 -7.09 4.63
CA PHE A 66 5.31 -6.15 5.38
C PHE A 66 6.72 -6.04 4.78
N TRP A 67 7.24 -7.11 4.18
CA TRP A 67 8.48 -7.06 3.40
C TRP A 67 8.36 -6.16 2.18
N LEU A 68 7.26 -6.25 1.42
CA LEU A 68 7.05 -5.39 0.25
C LEU A 68 6.91 -3.91 0.66
N ILE A 69 6.22 -3.64 1.77
CA ILE A 69 6.12 -2.29 2.34
C ILE A 69 7.51 -1.77 2.71
N ASN A 70 8.27 -2.53 3.50
CA ASN A 70 9.62 -2.14 3.92
C ASN A 70 10.61 -2.03 2.75
N SER A 71 10.46 -2.85 1.71
CA SER A 71 11.30 -2.79 0.51
C SER A 71 11.08 -1.48 -0.24
N GLY A 72 9.83 -1.09 -0.48
CA GLY A 72 9.54 0.20 -1.12
C GLY A 72 9.96 1.38 -0.24
N TRP A 73 9.78 1.32 1.08
CA TRP A 73 10.33 2.35 1.98
C TRP A 73 11.85 2.43 1.97
N SER A 74 12.55 1.32 1.70
CA SER A 74 14.00 1.32 1.54
C SER A 74 14.44 1.95 0.21
N MET A 75 13.61 1.85 -0.83
CA MET A 75 13.89 2.43 -2.15
C MET A 75 13.50 3.90 -2.27
N PHE A 76 12.36 4.29 -1.69
CA PHE A 76 11.73 5.60 -1.89
C PHE A 76 11.70 6.48 -0.63
N GLY A 77 12.19 5.95 0.49
CA GLY A 77 12.01 6.55 1.80
C GLY A 77 10.65 6.25 2.42
N VAL A 78 10.56 6.43 3.74
CA VAL A 78 9.30 6.28 4.48
C VAL A 78 8.40 7.46 4.13
N SER A 79 7.33 7.19 3.40
CA SER A 79 6.38 8.19 2.91
C SER A 79 5.02 7.54 2.70
N ASP A 80 4.03 8.36 2.33
CA ASP A 80 2.70 7.92 1.91
C ASP A 80 2.62 7.58 0.41
N VAL A 81 3.71 7.71 -0.34
CA VAL A 81 3.79 7.37 -1.78
C VAL A 81 3.78 5.86 -1.98
N TRP A 82 4.42 5.11 -1.08
CA TRP A 82 4.41 3.65 -1.01
C TRP A 82 3.92 3.23 0.37
N PRO A 83 3.02 2.24 0.52
CA PRO A 83 2.55 1.23 -0.45
C PRO A 83 1.12 1.51 -0.95
N ARG A 84 0.92 2.53 -1.80
CA ARG A 84 -0.41 2.88 -2.31
C ARG A 84 -1.01 1.83 -3.26
#